data_AF-A0A5N7SDC8-F1
#
_entry.id   AF-A0A5N7SDC8-F1
#
_cell.length_a   1.000
_cell.length_b   1.000
_cell.length_c   1.000
_cell.angle_alpha   90.00
_cell.angle_beta   90.00
_cell.angle_gamma   90.00
#
_symmetry.space_group_name_H-M   'P 1'
#
loop_
_entity.id
_entity.type
_entity.pdbx_description
1 polymer ?
#
loop_
_entity_poly.entity_id
_entity_poly.type
_entity_poly.pdbx_seq_one_letter_code
_entity_poly.pdbx_strand_id
1 'polypeptide(L)'
;MFYVRGLNGHHAVRTWKVAIAAWLLLSFSTAAQDAVHAYDIPALPLEQAVERFSVISGWSVMYPGDLASGRSSHALRASLAPLPALQVLLQGSGIEAEVIGEQRVVLRRSTPLAAEPGVGAELPEAERRRRYGGLQQRLRAAFCDDPEIAPGRYAATLRFHVDSEGQVHAPELLSGSGSARRDARLLQAMQGLVLASEAAALPQPVTLQIRPSGADHDCRRRAPLP
;
A
#
# COMPACT_ATOMS: atom_id res chain seq x y z
N MET A 1 52.25 14.36 36.08
CA MET A 1 53.27 15.33 35.68
C MET A 1 54.19 14.64 34.68
N PHE A 2 54.56 15.35 33.61
CA PHE A 2 55.44 14.96 32.50
C PHE A 2 54.86 14.15 31.33
N TYR A 3 54.58 14.96 30.30
CA TYR A 3 54.41 14.74 28.87
C TYR A 3 55.68 14.15 28.24
N VAL A 4 55.58 13.43 27.12
CA VAL A 4 56.33 13.71 25.87
C VAL A 4 55.90 12.79 24.71
N ARG A 5 55.42 13.48 23.66
CA ARG A 5 55.56 13.31 22.20
C ARG A 5 55.27 11.97 21.52
N GLY A 6 54.40 12.10 20.51
CA GLY A 6 54.20 11.10 19.47
C GLY A 6 55.24 11.08 18.37
N LEU A 7 55.04 10.15 17.46
CA LEU A 7 55.69 10.06 16.17
C LEU A 7 54.62 9.66 15.15
N ASN A 8 54.18 10.66 14.38
CA ASN A 8 53.60 10.44 13.06
C ASN A 8 54.67 9.77 12.19
N GLY A 9 54.33 8.63 11.61
CA GLY A 9 55.16 7.93 10.63
C GLY A 9 54.35 7.63 9.38
N HIS A 10 54.05 8.66 8.60
CA HIS A 10 53.73 8.47 7.18
C HIS A 10 55.04 8.23 6.41
N HIS A 11 54.97 7.35 5.41
CA HIS A 11 55.96 7.02 4.37
C HIS A 11 56.97 5.90 4.65
N ALA A 12 56.64 4.70 4.16
CA ALA A 12 57.50 3.65 3.58
C ALA A 12 56.62 2.37 3.56
N VAL A 13 56.41 1.57 2.52
CA VAL A 13 57.24 1.19 1.38
C VAL A 13 56.32 0.74 0.23
N ARG A 14 56.83 1.04 -0.96
CA ARG A 14 56.38 0.71 -2.29
C ARG A 14 56.36 -0.81 -2.54
N THR A 15 55.34 -1.25 -3.28
CA THR A 15 55.25 -2.50 -4.08
C THR A 15 55.24 -3.84 -3.36
N TRP A 16 54.10 -4.56 -3.46
CA TRP A 16 54.03 -5.91 -4.03
C TRP A 16 52.64 -6.11 -4.66
N LYS A 17 52.60 -6.24 -5.98
CA LYS A 17 51.45 -6.80 -6.71
C LYS A 17 51.46 -8.31 -6.47
N VAL A 18 50.43 -8.90 -5.89
CA VAL A 18 49.77 -10.14 -6.38
C VAL A 18 48.42 -10.27 -5.67
N ALA A 19 47.37 -10.18 -6.50
CA ALA A 19 46.09 -10.89 -6.47
C ALA A 19 45.52 -11.37 -5.11
N ILE A 20 44.51 -10.67 -4.59
CA ILE A 20 43.35 -11.32 -3.96
C ILE A 20 42.08 -10.72 -4.56
N ALA A 21 41.39 -11.60 -5.27
CA ALA A 21 40.03 -11.54 -5.77
C ALA A 21 39.06 -10.73 -4.88
N ALA A 22 38.74 -9.50 -5.28
CA ALA A 22 37.51 -8.83 -4.87
C ALA A 22 36.53 -8.96 -6.03
N TRP A 23 35.82 -10.08 -6.01
CA TRP A 23 34.59 -10.30 -6.75
C TRP A 23 33.59 -9.19 -6.38
N LEU A 24 33.65 -8.06 -7.09
CA LEU A 24 32.47 -7.21 -7.24
C LEU A 24 31.57 -7.94 -8.24
N LEU A 25 30.85 -8.93 -7.73
CA LEU A 25 29.61 -9.39 -8.33
C LEU A 25 28.73 -8.16 -8.47
N LEU A 26 28.72 -7.59 -9.66
CA LEU A 26 27.57 -6.88 -10.16
C LEU A 26 26.42 -7.89 -10.17
N SER A 27 25.72 -7.99 -9.05
CA SER A 27 24.40 -8.60 -8.98
C SER A 27 23.48 -7.72 -9.82
N PHE A 28 23.50 -7.91 -11.14
CA PHE A 28 22.39 -7.50 -11.98
C PHE A 28 21.22 -8.38 -11.55
N SER A 29 20.35 -7.80 -10.71
CA SER A 29 19.02 -8.35 -10.53
C SER A 29 18.36 -8.29 -11.90
N THR A 30 18.33 -9.40 -12.63
CA THR A 30 17.42 -9.56 -13.76
C THR A 30 16.03 -9.54 -13.15
N ALA A 31 15.37 -8.40 -13.21
CA ALA A 31 13.92 -8.38 -13.12
C ALA A 31 13.45 -9.24 -14.29
N ALA A 32 12.81 -10.38 -14.02
CA ALA A 32 12.15 -11.16 -15.03
C ALA A 32 11.12 -10.25 -15.71
N GLN A 33 11.47 -9.71 -16.88
CA GLN A 33 10.54 -8.95 -17.68
C GLN A 33 9.58 -9.95 -18.28
N ASP A 34 8.34 -9.95 -17.82
CA ASP A 34 7.28 -10.74 -18.45
C ASP A 34 7.24 -10.41 -19.95
N ALA A 35 7.48 -11.42 -20.78
CA ALA A 35 7.55 -11.23 -22.22
C ALA A 35 6.20 -10.71 -22.76
N VAL A 36 6.25 -9.85 -23.77
CA VAL A 36 5.06 -9.34 -24.45
C VAL A 36 4.53 -10.42 -25.39
N HIS A 37 3.23 -10.70 -25.32
CA HIS A 37 2.56 -11.67 -26.18
C HIS A 37 1.45 -10.98 -26.98
N ALA A 38 1.21 -11.42 -28.22
CA ALA A 38 0.10 -10.95 -29.02
C ALA A 38 -1.17 -11.75 -28.68
N TYR A 39 -2.23 -11.04 -28.29
CA TYR A 39 -3.52 -11.62 -27.96
C TYR A 39 -4.57 -11.19 -29.00
N ASP A 40 -5.35 -12.15 -29.49
CA ASP A 40 -6.60 -11.94 -30.23
C ASP A 40 -7.67 -12.88 -29.66
N ILE A 41 -8.25 -12.46 -28.55
CA ILE A 41 -9.30 -13.19 -27.82
C ILE A 41 -10.60 -12.38 -27.95
N PRO A 42 -11.60 -12.82 -28.72
CA PRO A 42 -12.89 -12.13 -28.78
C PRO A 42 -13.63 -12.25 -27.44
N ALA A 43 -14.72 -11.49 -27.27
CA ALA A 43 -15.59 -11.65 -26.11
C ALA A 43 -16.20 -13.06 -26.11
N LEU A 44 -15.86 -13.86 -25.11
CA LEU A 44 -16.22 -15.27 -24.99
C LEU A 44 -16.71 -15.57 -23.58
N PRO A 45 -17.34 -16.74 -23.33
CA PRO A 45 -17.52 -17.25 -21.97
C PRO A 45 -16.19 -17.21 -21.22
N LEU A 46 -16.22 -16.72 -19.98
CA LEU A 46 -14.99 -16.36 -19.26
C LEU A 46 -14.02 -17.53 -19.12
N GLU A 47 -14.52 -18.75 -18.91
CA GLU A 47 -13.73 -19.98 -18.84
C GLU A 47 -12.89 -20.20 -20.10
N GLN A 48 -13.50 -20.05 -21.28
CA GLN A 48 -12.83 -20.21 -22.57
C GLN A 48 -11.81 -19.09 -22.83
N ALA A 49 -12.11 -17.87 -22.40
CA ALA A 49 -11.21 -16.74 -22.54
C ALA A 49 -9.94 -16.92 -21.69
N VAL A 50 -10.11 -17.33 -20.43
CA VAL A 50 -9.01 -17.61 -19.49
C VAL A 50 -8.14 -18.77 -19.98
N GLU A 51 -8.76 -19.84 -20.49
CA GLU A 51 -8.02 -20.96 -21.07
C GLU A 51 -7.14 -20.50 -22.25
N ARG A 52 -7.69 -19.74 -23.20
CA ARG A 52 -6.91 -19.19 -24.32
C ARG A 52 -5.79 -18.28 -23.85
N PHE A 53 -6.06 -17.43 -22.86
CA PHE A 53 -5.05 -16.58 -22.26
C PHE A 53 -3.89 -17.41 -21.66
N SER A 54 -4.19 -18.47 -20.90
CA SER A 54 -3.19 -19.36 -20.32
C SER A 54 -2.35 -20.07 -21.38
N VAL A 55 -2.96 -20.50 -22.49
CA VAL A 55 -2.25 -21.12 -23.61
C VAL A 55 -1.27 -20.15 -24.28
N ILE A 56 -1.68 -18.88 -24.49
CA ILE A 56 -0.84 -17.88 -25.16
C ILE A 56 0.30 -17.40 -24.24
N SER A 57 -0.02 -17.12 -22.97
CA SER A 57 0.91 -16.48 -22.03
C SER A 57 1.81 -17.45 -21.26
N GLY A 58 1.42 -18.73 -21.17
CA GLY A 58 2.03 -19.71 -20.29
C GLY A 58 1.69 -19.54 -18.81
N TRP A 59 0.80 -18.60 -18.45
CA TRP A 59 0.41 -18.35 -17.06
C TRP A 59 -0.60 -19.37 -16.56
N SER A 60 -0.40 -19.84 -15.33
CA SER A 60 -1.37 -20.69 -14.66
C SER A 60 -2.40 -19.82 -13.94
N VAL A 61 -3.68 -19.99 -14.33
CA VAL A 61 -4.81 -19.24 -13.79
C VAL A 61 -5.70 -20.18 -13.00
N MET A 62 -5.84 -19.93 -11.70
CA MET A 62 -6.62 -20.75 -10.77
C MET A 62 -7.89 -20.00 -10.33
N TYR A 63 -9.04 -20.66 -10.27
CA TYR A 63 -10.27 -20.03 -9.79
C TYR A 63 -11.29 -21.05 -9.26
N PRO A 64 -12.20 -20.66 -8.35
CA PRO A 64 -13.33 -21.49 -7.94
C PRO A 64 -14.29 -21.77 -9.11
N GLY A 65 -14.80 -23.00 -9.26
CA GLY A 65 -15.60 -23.40 -10.44
C GLY A 65 -16.89 -22.60 -10.67
N ASP A 66 -17.48 -22.01 -9.63
CA ASP A 66 -18.66 -21.15 -9.74
C ASP A 66 -18.33 -19.72 -10.18
N LEU A 67 -17.06 -19.31 -10.14
CA LEU A 67 -16.64 -17.93 -10.36
C LEU A 67 -16.94 -17.47 -11.80
N ALA A 68 -16.64 -18.32 -12.77
CA ALA A 68 -16.72 -18.00 -14.20
C ALA A 68 -18.08 -18.37 -14.85
N SER A 69 -18.92 -19.10 -14.11
CA SER A 69 -20.22 -19.57 -14.60
C SER A 69 -21.13 -18.39 -15.00
N GLY A 70 -21.60 -18.41 -16.26
CA GLY A 70 -22.52 -17.41 -16.79
C GLY A 70 -21.91 -16.02 -17.03
N ARG A 71 -20.58 -15.87 -16.93
CA ARG A 71 -19.86 -14.61 -17.19
C ARG A 71 -19.17 -14.63 -18.54
N SER A 72 -18.98 -13.45 -19.11
CA SER A 72 -18.23 -13.26 -20.35
C SER A 72 -17.02 -12.36 -20.11
N SER A 73 -15.96 -12.61 -20.88
CA SER A 73 -14.77 -11.77 -20.89
C SER A 73 -14.98 -10.53 -21.77
N HIS A 74 -14.13 -9.53 -21.57
CA HIS A 74 -13.93 -8.48 -22.55
C HIS A 74 -13.17 -9.02 -23.78
N ALA A 75 -13.27 -8.33 -24.92
CA ALA A 75 -12.44 -8.63 -26.07
C ALA A 75 -11.03 -8.08 -25.86
N LEU A 76 -10.00 -8.90 -26.08
CA LEU A 76 -8.61 -8.52 -25.97
C LEU A 76 -7.93 -8.66 -27.34
N ARG A 77 -7.54 -7.52 -27.93
CA ARG A 77 -6.75 -7.46 -29.17
C ARG A 77 -5.59 -6.49 -28.99
N ALA A 78 -4.49 -6.98 -28.44
CA ALA A 78 -3.32 -6.18 -28.15
C ALA A 78 -2.08 -7.05 -27.94
N SER A 79 -0.90 -6.44 -28.08
CA SER A 79 0.36 -7.04 -27.64
C SER A 79 0.71 -6.48 -26.28
N LEU A 80 0.61 -7.31 -25.23
CA LEU A 80 0.78 -6.90 -23.83
C LEU A 80 1.58 -7.93 -23.04
N ALA A 81 2.14 -7.52 -21.91
CA ALA A 81 2.57 -8.49 -20.90
C ALA A 81 1.34 -9.24 -20.32
N PRO A 82 1.50 -10.46 -19.80
CA PRO A 82 0.36 -11.30 -19.43
C PRO A 82 -0.53 -10.72 -18.32
N LEU A 83 0.04 -10.09 -17.30
CA LEU A 83 -0.76 -9.49 -16.24
C LEU A 83 -1.68 -8.36 -16.73
N PRO A 84 -1.20 -7.31 -17.45
CA PRO A 84 -2.08 -6.29 -18.00
C PRO A 84 -3.04 -6.84 -19.08
N ALA A 85 -2.63 -7.84 -19.85
CA ALA A 85 -3.51 -8.54 -20.79
C ALA A 85 -4.69 -9.20 -20.07
N LEU A 86 -4.43 -9.93 -18.98
CA LEU A 86 -5.45 -10.58 -18.17
C LEU A 86 -6.40 -9.56 -17.53
N GLN A 87 -5.87 -8.44 -17.02
CA GLN A 87 -6.70 -7.37 -16.48
C GLN A 87 -7.68 -6.81 -17.52
N VAL A 88 -7.23 -6.57 -18.76
CA VAL A 88 -8.11 -6.15 -19.86
C VAL A 88 -9.15 -7.21 -20.16
N LEU A 89 -8.75 -8.49 -20.22
CA LEU A 89 -9.65 -9.61 -20.50
C LEU A 89 -10.77 -9.74 -19.45
N LEU A 90 -10.49 -9.43 -18.19
CA LEU A 90 -11.43 -9.49 -17.07
C LEU A 90 -12.32 -8.25 -16.93
N GLN A 91 -12.12 -7.20 -17.72
CA GLN A 91 -12.92 -5.96 -17.63
C GLN A 91 -14.41 -6.24 -17.79
N GLY A 92 -15.24 -5.65 -16.92
CA GLY A 92 -16.69 -5.82 -16.95
C GLY A 92 -17.20 -7.19 -16.48
N SER A 93 -16.32 -8.15 -16.19
CA SER A 93 -16.72 -9.48 -15.69
C SER A 93 -16.98 -9.50 -14.18
N GLY A 94 -16.58 -8.45 -13.45
CA GLY A 94 -16.66 -8.39 -11.98
C GLY A 94 -15.71 -9.38 -11.29
N ILE A 95 -14.60 -9.72 -11.96
CA ILE A 95 -13.54 -10.61 -11.47
C ILE A 95 -12.21 -9.89 -11.58
N GLU A 96 -11.34 -10.10 -10.60
CA GLU A 96 -9.98 -9.59 -10.54
C GLU A 96 -8.97 -10.73 -10.42
N ALA A 97 -7.74 -10.49 -10.86
CA ALA A 97 -6.63 -11.43 -10.79
C ALA A 97 -5.65 -11.03 -9.68
N GLU A 98 -5.38 -11.93 -8.74
CA GLU A 98 -4.30 -11.79 -7.76
C GLU A 98 -3.10 -12.64 -8.17
N VAL A 99 -1.90 -12.06 -8.17
CA VAL A 99 -0.65 -12.78 -8.43
C VAL A 99 -0.21 -13.53 -7.17
N ILE A 100 -0.02 -14.84 -7.29
CA ILE A 100 0.39 -15.73 -6.18
C ILE A 100 1.77 -16.39 -6.41
N GLY A 101 2.49 -15.93 -7.42
CA GLY A 101 3.85 -16.39 -7.74
C GLY A 101 4.25 -16.04 -9.16
N GLU A 102 5.43 -16.50 -9.56
CA GLU A 102 5.93 -16.32 -10.92
C GLU A 102 4.98 -17.00 -11.90
N GLN A 103 4.34 -16.18 -12.75
CA GLN A 103 3.40 -16.63 -13.79
C GLN A 103 2.18 -17.43 -13.26
N ARG A 104 1.79 -17.19 -11.99
CA ARG A 104 0.64 -17.84 -11.35
C ARG A 104 -0.30 -16.81 -10.76
N VAL A 105 -1.59 -16.93 -11.10
CA VAL A 105 -2.64 -16.02 -10.63
C VAL A 105 -3.87 -16.78 -10.13
N VAL A 106 -4.57 -16.19 -9.17
CA VAL A 106 -5.88 -16.64 -8.68
C VAL A 106 -6.93 -15.61 -9.06
N LEU A 107 -8.02 -16.04 -9.68
CA LEU A 107 -9.17 -15.18 -9.95
C LEU A 107 -10.12 -15.18 -8.75
N ARG A 108 -10.63 -14.00 -8.40
CA ARG A 108 -11.61 -13.80 -7.34
C ARG A 108 -12.66 -12.79 -7.77
N ARG A 109 -13.80 -12.77 -7.07
CA ARG A 109 -14.84 -11.77 -7.35
C ARG A 109 -14.28 -10.41 -6.98
N SER A 110 -14.36 -9.47 -7.91
CA SER A 110 -14.12 -8.07 -7.60
C SER A 110 -15.17 -7.65 -6.57
N THR A 111 -14.74 -7.42 -5.35
CA THR A 111 -15.54 -6.60 -4.44
C THR A 111 -15.57 -5.20 -5.06
N PRO A 112 -16.72 -4.54 -5.17
CA PRO A 112 -16.75 -3.11 -5.49
C PRO A 112 -16.26 -2.33 -4.26
N LEU A 113 -14.99 -2.50 -3.91
CA LEU A 113 -14.17 -1.40 -3.45
C LEU A 113 -13.47 -0.91 -4.71
N ALA A 114 -13.62 0.38 -4.97
CA ALA A 114 -13.09 1.06 -6.13
C ALA A 114 -11.70 0.53 -6.55
N ALA A 115 -11.59 0.28 -7.86
CA ALA A 115 -10.34 0.07 -8.58
C ALA A 115 -9.17 0.75 -7.87
N GLU A 116 -8.13 0.00 -7.53
CA GLU A 116 -6.84 0.59 -7.17
C GLU A 116 -6.45 1.59 -8.26
N PRO A 117 -6.36 2.90 -7.99
CA PRO A 117 -5.70 3.82 -8.90
C PRO A 117 -4.20 3.66 -8.65
N GLY A 118 -3.64 2.56 -9.14
CA GLY A 118 -2.22 2.48 -9.43
C GLY A 118 -1.98 3.21 -10.74
N VAL A 119 -1.18 4.28 -10.69
CA VAL A 119 -0.73 5.16 -11.79
C VAL A 119 -1.64 6.36 -12.12
N GLY A 120 -1.53 7.40 -11.27
CA GLY A 120 -1.15 8.73 -11.76
C GLY A 120 -2.23 9.67 -12.30
N ALA A 121 -3.09 10.19 -11.42
CA ALA A 121 -3.15 11.64 -11.28
C ALA A 121 -2.45 11.96 -9.96
N GLU A 122 -1.12 12.07 -10.00
CA GLU A 122 -0.38 12.53 -8.82
C GLU A 122 -0.88 13.92 -8.48
N LEU A 123 -1.74 14.03 -7.47
CA LEU A 123 -1.99 15.31 -6.82
C LEU A 123 -0.61 15.91 -6.51
N PRO A 124 -0.36 17.18 -6.86
CA PRO A 124 0.90 17.84 -6.52
C PRO A 124 1.22 17.56 -5.06
N GLU A 125 2.45 17.18 -4.75
CA GLU A 125 2.80 16.68 -3.41
C GLU A 125 2.42 17.67 -2.30
N ALA A 126 2.40 18.97 -2.61
CA ALA A 126 1.87 20.02 -1.76
C ALA A 126 0.37 19.87 -1.42
N GLU A 127 -0.47 19.56 -2.40
CA GLU A 127 -1.92 19.34 -2.25
C GLU A 127 -2.17 18.11 -1.37
N ARG A 128 -1.45 17.01 -1.67
CA ARG A 128 -1.49 15.77 -0.90
C ARG A 128 -1.09 16.00 0.57
N ARG A 129 0.00 16.74 0.82
CA ARG A 129 0.45 17.11 2.18
C ARG A 129 -0.57 17.97 2.93
N ARG A 130 -1.20 18.96 2.27
CA ARG A 130 -2.25 19.79 2.90
C ARG A 130 -3.45 18.95 3.31
N ARG A 131 -3.89 18.04 2.43
CA ARG A 131 -5.04 17.15 2.64
C ARG A 131 -4.79 16.16 3.79
N TYR A 132 -3.61 15.51 3.83
CA TYR A 132 -3.21 14.69 4.98
C TYR A 132 -3.05 15.51 6.27
N GLY A 133 -2.57 16.75 6.19
CA GLY A 133 -2.44 17.65 7.33
C GLY A 133 -3.79 17.98 7.99
N GLY A 134 -4.82 18.27 7.18
CA GLY A 134 -6.18 18.51 7.67
C GLY A 134 -6.77 17.28 8.38
N LEU A 135 -6.61 16.10 7.78
CA LEU A 135 -6.99 14.83 8.38
C LEU A 135 -6.31 14.60 9.74
N GLN A 136 -4.98 14.73 9.80
CA GLN A 136 -4.21 14.54 11.03
C GLN A 136 -4.62 15.54 12.13
N GLN A 137 -4.88 16.80 11.76
CA GLN A 137 -5.32 17.81 12.71
C GLN A 137 -6.69 17.47 13.31
N ARG A 138 -7.64 17.03 12.48
CA ARG A 138 -9.00 16.68 12.92
C ARG A 138 -9.01 15.45 13.83
N LEU A 139 -8.27 14.40 13.46
CA LEU A 139 -8.08 13.21 14.28
C LEU A 139 -7.45 13.55 15.63
N ARG A 140 -6.39 14.35 15.63
CA ARG A 140 -5.71 14.78 16.84
C ARG A 140 -6.66 15.56 17.76
N ALA A 141 -7.41 16.52 17.24
CA ALA A 141 -8.38 17.28 18.04
C ALA A 141 -9.40 16.34 18.70
N ALA A 142 -10.00 15.45 17.91
CA ALA A 142 -11.00 14.51 18.41
C ALA A 142 -10.45 13.56 19.49
N PHE A 143 -9.22 13.06 19.34
CA PHE A 143 -8.62 12.17 20.32
C PHE A 143 -8.12 12.89 21.56
N CYS A 144 -7.62 14.12 21.43
CA CYS A 144 -7.16 14.91 22.57
C CYS A 144 -8.31 15.46 23.43
N ASP A 145 -9.53 15.55 22.90
CA ASP A 145 -10.72 15.92 23.66
C ASP A 145 -11.24 14.77 24.54
N ASP A 146 -10.74 13.55 24.35
CA ASP A 146 -11.16 12.37 25.10
C ASP A 146 -10.01 11.77 25.93
N PRO A 147 -10.08 11.82 27.28
CA PRO A 147 -8.99 11.36 28.13
C PRO A 147 -8.74 9.85 28.09
N GLU A 148 -9.69 9.02 27.66
CA GLU A 148 -9.51 7.57 27.54
C GLU A 148 -8.62 7.23 26.34
N ILE A 149 -8.76 7.97 25.24
CA ILE A 149 -8.08 7.71 23.96
C ILE A 149 -7.05 8.78 23.59
N ALA A 150 -6.80 9.78 24.45
CA ALA A 150 -5.75 10.76 24.27
C ALA A 150 -4.40 10.07 23.99
N PRO A 151 -3.71 10.40 22.87
CA PRO A 151 -2.43 9.80 22.53
C PRO A 151 -1.39 9.97 23.65
N GLY A 152 -0.49 8.99 23.76
CA GLY A 152 0.52 9.00 24.80
C GLY A 152 1.21 7.66 24.91
N ARG A 153 0.87 6.86 25.92
CA ARG A 153 1.62 5.64 26.28
C ARG A 153 1.19 4.35 25.57
N TYR A 154 0.26 4.40 24.62
CA TYR A 154 -0.24 3.23 23.92
C TYR A 154 0.05 3.31 22.43
N ALA A 155 0.03 2.15 21.78
CA ALA A 155 0.08 2.02 20.34
C ALA A 155 -1.20 1.34 19.86
N ALA A 156 -1.77 1.78 18.75
CA ALA A 156 -2.90 1.10 18.13
C ALA A 156 -2.86 1.36 16.62
N THR A 157 -3.37 0.43 15.83
CA THR A 157 -3.49 0.61 14.38
C THR A 157 -4.95 0.41 13.99
N LEU A 158 -5.52 1.40 13.31
CA LEU A 158 -6.89 1.38 12.82
C LEU A 158 -6.88 1.52 11.31
N ARG A 159 -7.82 0.86 10.63
CA ARG A 159 -8.17 1.17 9.24
C ARG A 159 -9.62 1.64 9.17
N PHE A 160 -9.91 2.54 8.24
CA PHE A 160 -11.27 3.02 8.02
C PHE A 160 -11.43 3.57 6.61
N HIS A 161 -12.69 3.73 6.20
CA HIS A 161 -13.08 4.41 4.98
C HIS A 161 -13.61 5.81 5.28
N VAL A 162 -13.46 6.72 4.33
CA VAL A 162 -14.09 8.05 4.38
C VAL A 162 -14.98 8.20 3.16
N ASP A 163 -16.25 8.55 3.36
CA ASP A 163 -17.17 8.81 2.24
C ASP A 163 -17.04 10.24 1.69
N SER A 164 -17.81 10.56 0.65
CA SER A 164 -17.82 11.89 0.01
C SER A 164 -18.26 13.03 0.93
N GLU A 165 -18.93 12.73 2.03
CA GLU A 165 -19.42 13.69 3.03
C GLU A 165 -18.39 13.88 4.17
N GLY A 166 -17.31 13.10 4.16
CA GLY A 166 -16.28 13.12 5.19
C GLY A 166 -16.60 12.23 6.39
N GLN A 167 -17.67 11.44 6.34
CA GLN A 167 -18.03 10.52 7.41
C GLN A 167 -17.12 9.29 7.40
N VAL A 168 -16.68 8.88 8.58
CA VAL A 168 -15.90 7.66 8.75
C VAL A 168 -16.81 6.44 8.76
N HIS A 169 -16.48 5.45 7.93
CA HIS A 169 -17.18 4.18 7.82
C HIS A 169 -16.28 2.99 8.09
N ALA A 170 -16.90 1.92 8.59
CA ALA A 170 -16.28 0.63 8.89
C ALA A 170 -14.91 0.74 9.61
N PRO A 171 -14.82 1.48 10.74
CA PRO A 171 -13.56 1.51 11.49
C PRO A 171 -13.27 0.13 12.07
N GLU A 172 -12.07 -0.37 11.77
CA GLU A 172 -11.58 -1.66 12.21
C GLU A 172 -10.24 -1.50 12.93
N LEU A 173 -10.07 -2.23 14.03
CA LEU A 173 -8.85 -2.24 14.82
C LEU A 173 -7.95 -3.38 14.37
N LEU A 174 -6.79 -3.06 13.80
CA LEU A 174 -5.81 -4.04 13.30
C LEU A 174 -4.83 -4.48 14.38
N SER A 175 -4.52 -3.56 15.28
CA SER A 175 -3.72 -3.83 16.47
C SER A 175 -4.31 -3.07 17.65
N GLY A 176 -4.64 -3.83 18.69
CA GLY A 176 -5.17 -3.37 19.98
C GLY A 176 -4.25 -2.42 20.71
N SER A 177 -4.82 -1.55 21.55
CA SER A 177 -4.10 -0.70 22.49
C SER A 177 -3.59 -1.45 23.73
N GLY A 178 -3.92 -2.74 23.86
CA GLY A 178 -3.76 -3.52 25.08
C GLY A 178 -4.84 -3.27 26.14
N SER A 179 -5.91 -2.52 25.83
CA SER A 179 -7.05 -2.28 26.73
C SER A 179 -8.36 -2.32 25.95
N ALA A 180 -9.21 -3.31 26.23
CA ALA A 180 -10.50 -3.47 25.56
C ALA A 180 -11.41 -2.23 25.72
N ARG A 181 -11.34 -1.56 26.88
CA ARG A 181 -12.08 -0.31 27.14
C ARG A 181 -11.65 0.81 26.20
N ARG A 182 -10.34 0.97 25.99
CA ARG A 182 -9.76 1.98 25.10
C ARG A 182 -10.03 1.64 23.64
N ASP A 183 -9.90 0.37 23.27
CA ASP A 183 -10.17 -0.12 21.91
C ASP A 183 -11.64 0.12 21.51
N ALA A 184 -12.59 -0.20 22.40
CA ALA A 184 -14.00 0.11 22.17
C ALA A 184 -14.25 1.62 22.04
N ARG A 185 -13.58 2.43 22.87
CA ARG A 185 -13.72 3.88 22.81
C ARG A 185 -13.12 4.48 21.55
N LEU A 186 -12.00 3.96 21.07
CA LEU A 186 -11.37 4.34 19.79
C LEU A 186 -12.34 4.10 18.63
N LEU A 187 -12.94 2.90 18.55
CA LEU A 187 -13.90 2.57 17.50
C LEU A 187 -15.14 3.48 17.54
N GLN A 188 -15.69 3.72 18.74
CA GLN A 188 -16.83 4.63 18.91
C GLN A 188 -16.49 6.07 18.51
N ALA A 189 -15.31 6.58 18.89
CA ALA A 189 -14.86 7.92 18.52
C ALA A 189 -14.67 8.06 17.01
N MET A 190 -14.15 7.02 16.34
CA MET A 190 -14.02 6.99 14.89
C MET A 190 -15.38 7.02 14.19
N GLN A 191 -16.38 6.26 14.65
CA GLN A 191 -17.71 6.22 14.04
C GLN A 191 -18.42 7.59 14.06
N GLY A 192 -18.22 8.37 15.12
CA GLY A 192 -18.78 9.72 15.25
C GLY A 192 -17.96 10.82 14.59
N LEU A 193 -16.82 10.48 13.96
CA LEU A 193 -15.91 11.47 13.42
C LEU A 193 -16.34 11.93 12.02
N VAL A 194 -16.50 13.25 11.90
CA VAL A 194 -16.66 13.93 10.60
C VAL A 194 -15.34 14.59 10.24
N LEU A 195 -14.76 14.13 9.15
CA LEU A 195 -13.57 14.66 8.50
C LEU A 195 -13.97 15.67 7.41
N ALA A 196 -12.99 16.41 6.89
CA ALA A 196 -13.26 17.25 5.74
C ALA A 196 -13.53 16.37 4.50
N SER A 197 -14.47 16.76 3.64
CA SER A 197 -14.86 15.99 2.46
C SER A 197 -13.68 15.73 1.51
N GLU A 198 -12.65 16.58 1.50
CA GLU A 198 -11.42 16.31 0.76
C GLU A 198 -10.68 15.03 1.19
N ALA A 199 -10.91 14.52 2.41
CA ALA A 199 -10.32 13.27 2.89
C ALA A 199 -10.86 12.04 2.11
N ALA A 200 -12.05 12.14 1.50
CA ALA A 200 -12.61 11.10 0.64
C ALA A 200 -11.70 10.80 -0.57
N ALA A 201 -11.01 11.82 -1.07
CA ALA A 201 -10.12 11.74 -2.22
C ALA A 201 -8.71 11.23 -1.88
N LEU A 202 -8.46 10.81 -0.63
CA LEU A 202 -7.23 10.11 -0.26
C LEU A 202 -7.30 8.64 -0.72
N PRO A 203 -6.14 7.97 -0.90
CA PRO A 203 -6.11 6.52 -1.08
C PRO A 203 -6.84 5.82 0.07
N GLN A 204 -7.88 5.05 -0.26
CA GLN A 204 -8.69 4.28 0.69
C GLN A 204 -8.27 2.80 0.64
N PRO A 205 -8.35 2.05 1.76
CA PRO A 205 -8.68 2.52 3.11
C PRO A 205 -7.56 3.33 3.75
N VAL A 206 -7.93 4.30 4.57
CA VAL A 206 -6.96 5.09 5.34
C VAL A 206 -6.50 4.25 6.54
N THR A 207 -5.19 4.12 6.72
CA THR A 207 -4.59 3.47 7.88
C THR A 207 -4.02 4.52 8.84
N LEU A 208 -4.50 4.50 10.08
CA LEU A 208 -4.02 5.34 11.17
C LEU A 208 -3.19 4.51 12.13
N GLN A 209 -1.93 4.88 12.30
CA GLN A 209 -1.04 4.32 13.30
C GLN A 209 -0.85 5.31 14.45
N ILE A 210 -1.32 4.94 15.62
CA ILE A 210 -1.04 5.63 16.87
C ILE A 210 0.26 5.04 17.43
N ARG A 211 1.25 5.90 17.61
CA ARG A 211 2.53 5.51 18.21
C ARG A 211 2.64 6.09 19.62
N PRO A 212 3.37 5.43 20.51
CA PRO A 212 3.63 6.01 21.80
C PRO A 212 4.41 7.32 21.66
N SER A 213 3.98 8.35 22.36
CA SER A 213 4.57 9.67 22.44
C SER A 213 4.56 10.14 23.89
N GLY A 214 5.39 11.13 24.23
CA GLY A 214 5.24 11.81 25.52
C GLY A 214 3.83 12.41 25.58
N ALA A 215 3.10 12.19 26.69
CA ALA A 215 1.68 12.55 26.83
C ALA A 215 1.34 14.02 26.50
N ASP A 216 2.35 14.88 26.45
CA ASP A 216 2.23 16.31 26.21
C ASP A 216 2.78 16.75 24.83
N HIS A 217 3.20 15.82 23.97
CA HIS A 217 3.71 16.14 22.62
C HIS A 217 2.56 16.27 21.61
N ASP A 218 1.60 15.33 21.66
CA ASP A 218 0.54 15.26 20.66
C ASP A 218 -0.64 16.16 21.01
N CYS A 219 -0.98 16.31 22.30
CA CYS A 219 -2.12 17.12 22.74
C CYS A 219 -1.76 18.53 23.22
N ARG A 220 -0.52 18.99 23.05
CA ARG A 220 -0.16 20.36 23.41
C ARG A 220 -0.92 21.35 22.54
N ARG A 221 -1.73 22.21 23.17
CA ARG A 221 -2.23 23.41 22.48
C ARG A 221 -1.04 24.28 22.16
N ARG A 222 -0.77 24.52 20.87
CA ARG A 222 0.15 25.58 20.46
C ARG A 222 -0.52 26.89 20.87
N ALA A 223 0.04 27.62 21.85
CA ALA A 223 -0.40 28.97 22.14
C ALA A 223 -0.31 29.81 20.84
N PRO A 224 -1.25 30.73 20.57
CA PRO A 224 -1.11 31.64 19.44
C PRO A 224 0.23 32.37 19.59
N LEU A 225 1.02 32.44 18.51
CA LEU A 225 2.16 33.34 18.47
C LEU A 225 1.63 34.78 18.67
N PRO A 226 2.27 35.61 19.51
CA PRO A 226 1.84 36.98 19.76
C PRO A 226 1.88 37.84 18.49
#